data_AF-A0A1I3R9L9-F1
#
_entry.id   AF-A0A1I3R9L9-F1
#
_cell.length_a   1.000
_cell.length_b   1.000
_cell.length_c   1.000
_cell.angle_alpha   90.00
_cell.angle_beta   90.00
_cell.angle_gamma   90.00
#
_symmetry.space_group_name_H-M   'P 1'
#
loop_
_entity.id
_entity.type
_entity.pdbx_description
1 polymer ?
#
loop_
_entity_poly.entity_id
_entity_poly.type
_entity_poly.pdbx_seq_one_letter_code
_entity_poly.pdbx_strand_id
1 'polypeptide(L)'
;MIGDRFSKLRAQVCTLASGGFLSVAVLSMLPVPAHSNDANLAFDFKLTLSEKAAAKLKSAHETITVWASFYGEPTREGEKHTDELGMVDLGKESFELPGQPGVVHITGKNAGGMRLKWVKGQPSVNVNLYTSRKSSDENLIECDLIDGEVNKVQAEPITVNCFLIGEHLESKSFP
;
A
#
# COMPACT_ATOMS: atom_id res chain seq x y z
N MET A 1 -8.31 46.84 -18.99
CA MET A 1 -9.31 47.10 -17.93
C MET A 1 -9.01 46.10 -16.81
N ILE A 2 -8.11 46.38 -15.87
CA ILE A 2 -8.14 47.32 -14.73
C ILE A 2 -9.01 46.81 -13.57
N GLY A 3 -8.36 46.63 -12.40
CA GLY A 3 -8.93 46.55 -11.05
C GLY A 3 -8.73 45.19 -10.41
N ASP A 4 -7.70 44.87 -9.61
CA ASP A 4 -6.94 45.64 -8.61
C ASP A 4 -7.79 46.09 -7.41
N ARG A 5 -7.74 45.33 -6.30
CA ARG A 5 -8.09 45.79 -4.95
C ARG A 5 -7.20 45.12 -3.89
N PHE A 6 -6.01 45.69 -3.76
CA PHE A 6 -5.23 45.67 -2.53
C PHE A 6 -6.02 46.38 -1.41
N SER A 7 -6.40 45.64 -0.38
CA SER A 7 -6.94 46.23 0.86
C SER A 7 -5.79 46.59 1.79
N LYS A 8 -5.59 47.90 1.93
CA LYS A 8 -4.61 48.56 2.81
C LYS A 8 -5.01 48.36 4.28
N LEU A 9 -4.21 47.64 5.07
CA LEU A 9 -4.23 47.80 6.52
C LEU A 9 -3.45 49.07 6.89
N ARG A 10 -4.17 50.10 7.35
CA ARG A 10 -3.60 51.29 8.00
C ARG A 10 -3.03 50.88 9.35
N ALA A 11 -1.72 51.01 9.53
CA ALA A 11 -1.11 51.08 10.86
C ALA A 11 -1.33 52.50 11.42
N GLN A 12 -2.16 52.62 12.46
CA GLN A 12 -2.15 53.77 13.35
C GLN A 12 -1.28 53.41 14.55
N VAL A 13 -0.06 53.94 14.59
CA VAL A 13 0.80 53.91 15.78
C VAL A 13 0.42 55.11 16.63
N CYS A 14 -0.26 54.85 17.74
CA CYS A 14 -0.49 55.84 18.79
C CYS A 14 0.66 55.73 19.79
N THR A 15 1.57 56.71 19.78
CA THR A 15 2.69 56.78 20.72
C THR A 15 2.21 57.45 22.00
N LEU A 16 2.15 56.71 23.11
CA LEU A 16 2.11 57.26 24.45
C LEU A 16 3.15 56.53 25.32
N ALA A 17 3.94 57.35 25.99
CA ALA A 17 5.12 56.98 26.73
C ALA A 17 4.80 56.38 28.11
N SER A 18 5.86 55.85 28.72
CA SER A 18 6.12 55.66 30.14
C SER A 18 5.62 54.39 30.83
N GLY A 19 6.60 53.63 31.33
CA GLY A 19 6.51 52.92 32.61
C GLY A 19 6.13 51.43 32.55
N GLY A 20 7.07 50.57 32.90
CA GLY A 20 6.78 49.21 33.37
C GLY A 20 7.16 48.10 32.38
N PHE A 21 8.29 47.44 32.65
CA PHE A 21 8.62 46.15 32.07
C PHE A 21 7.59 45.11 32.55
N LEU A 22 6.66 44.74 31.65
CA LEU A 22 5.87 43.51 31.76
C LEU A 22 6.24 42.64 30.58
N SER A 23 7.12 41.67 30.84
CA SER A 23 7.48 40.61 29.89
C SER A 23 6.24 39.78 29.56
N VAL A 24 5.60 40.07 28.43
CA VAL A 24 4.64 39.15 27.81
C VAL A 24 5.45 38.08 27.11
N ALA A 25 5.58 36.91 27.72
CA ALA A 25 6.12 35.73 27.06
C ALA A 25 5.13 35.31 25.96
N VAL A 26 5.39 35.75 24.73
CA VAL A 26 4.66 35.28 23.55
C VAL A 26 5.08 33.83 23.33
N LEU A 27 4.22 32.89 23.73
CA LEU A 27 4.39 31.47 23.50
C LEU A 27 4.18 31.24 21.99
N SER A 28 5.27 31.28 21.22
CA SER A 28 5.30 30.96 19.81
C SER A 28 4.85 29.52 19.60
N MET A 29 3.57 29.32 19.28
CA MET A 29 3.08 28.04 18.77
C MET A 29 3.71 27.82 17.40
N LEU A 30 4.81 27.08 17.36
CA LEU A 30 5.37 26.59 16.11
C LEU A 30 4.35 25.63 15.49
N PRO A 31 4.00 25.80 14.20
CA PRO A 31 3.17 24.82 13.51
C PRO A 31 3.92 23.48 13.48
N VAL A 32 3.36 22.47 14.17
CA VAL A 32 3.84 21.10 14.05
C VAL A 32 3.52 20.65 12.63
N PRO A 33 4.52 20.19 11.84
CA PRO A 33 4.23 19.61 10.54
C PRO A 33 3.34 18.38 10.77
N ALA A 34 2.13 18.42 10.22
CA ALA A 34 1.29 17.23 10.12
C ALA A 34 1.96 16.28 9.13
N HIS A 35 2.72 15.31 9.65
CA HIS A 35 3.18 14.19 8.86
C HIS A 35 1.96 13.34 8.50
N SER A 36 1.40 13.53 7.32
CA SER A 36 0.60 12.49 6.68
C SER A 36 1.57 11.35 6.34
N ASN A 37 1.63 10.34 7.21
CA ASN A 37 2.30 9.08 6.91
C ASN A 37 1.48 8.29 5.89
N ASP A 38 1.26 8.86 4.71
CA ASP A 38 0.64 8.16 3.60
C ASP A 38 1.78 7.45 2.86
N ALA A 39 2.20 6.29 3.39
CA ALA A 39 3.18 5.45 2.72
C ALA A 39 2.64 5.09 1.33
N ASN A 40 3.44 5.31 0.28
CA ASN A 40 3.07 4.87 -1.06
C ASN A 40 3.24 3.34 -1.14
N LEU A 41 2.13 2.62 -1.13
CA LEU A 41 2.10 1.16 -1.16
C LEU A 41 1.79 0.58 -2.54
N ALA A 42 1.67 1.42 -3.56
CA ALA A 42 1.35 0.99 -4.92
C ALA A 42 2.58 0.42 -5.64
N PHE A 43 2.39 -0.61 -6.45
CA PHE A 43 3.43 -1.19 -7.30
C PHE A 43 2.81 -2.00 -8.45
N ASP A 44 3.63 -2.27 -9.46
CA ASP A 44 3.27 -3.10 -10.60
C ASP A 44 4.07 -4.40 -10.61
N PHE A 45 3.46 -5.47 -11.12
CA PHE A 45 4.19 -6.67 -11.50
C PHE A 45 3.66 -7.23 -12.82
N LYS A 46 4.51 -7.98 -13.52
CA LYS A 46 4.11 -8.70 -14.72
C LYS A 46 3.61 -10.09 -14.36
N LEU A 47 2.44 -10.46 -14.88
CA LEU A 47 1.90 -11.81 -14.80
C LEU A 47 2.17 -12.57 -16.10
N THR A 48 2.73 -13.77 -15.98
CA THR A 48 2.87 -14.73 -17.08
C THR A 48 2.16 -16.04 -16.72
N LEU A 49 1.75 -16.79 -17.75
CA LEU A 49 1.13 -18.10 -17.61
C LEU A 49 1.93 -19.12 -18.41
N SER A 50 2.14 -20.32 -17.86
CA SER A 50 2.55 -21.46 -18.67
C SER A 50 1.51 -21.76 -19.75
N GLU A 51 1.92 -22.41 -20.83
CA GLU A 51 0.98 -22.80 -21.90
C GLU A 51 -0.16 -23.68 -21.37
N LYS A 52 0.15 -24.59 -20.43
CA LYS A 52 -0.86 -25.47 -19.83
C LYS A 52 -1.79 -24.72 -18.89
N ALA A 53 -1.28 -23.78 -18.08
CA ALA A 53 -2.11 -22.94 -17.23
C ALA A 53 -3.09 -22.12 -18.07
N ALA A 54 -2.60 -21.42 -19.09
CA ALA A 54 -3.43 -20.62 -19.99
C ALA A 54 -4.50 -21.47 -20.69
N ALA A 55 -4.13 -22.65 -21.20
CA ALA A 55 -5.07 -23.58 -21.82
C ALA A 55 -6.13 -24.06 -20.82
N LYS A 56 -5.74 -24.41 -19.59
CA LYS A 56 -6.66 -24.88 -18.56
C LYS A 56 -7.64 -23.79 -18.15
N LEU A 57 -7.17 -22.59 -17.82
CA LEU A 57 -8.02 -21.45 -17.43
C LEU A 57 -9.04 -21.12 -18.53
N LYS A 58 -8.58 -21.08 -19.79
CA LYS A 58 -9.46 -20.86 -20.94
C LYS A 58 -10.53 -21.94 -21.05
N SER A 59 -10.15 -23.22 -20.97
CA SER A 59 -11.08 -24.34 -21.12
C SER A 59 -12.11 -24.42 -19.98
N ALA A 60 -11.71 -23.99 -18.78
CA ALA A 60 -12.55 -23.96 -17.60
C ALA A 60 -13.40 -22.68 -17.48
N HIS A 61 -13.21 -21.69 -18.36
CA HIS A 61 -13.80 -20.35 -18.20
C HIS A 61 -13.46 -19.70 -16.86
N GLU A 62 -12.24 -19.95 -16.38
CA GLU A 62 -11.78 -19.52 -15.06
C GLU A 62 -11.02 -18.20 -15.12
N THR A 63 -11.10 -17.42 -14.04
CA THR A 63 -10.34 -16.18 -13.85
C THR A 63 -9.32 -16.32 -12.73
N ILE A 64 -8.47 -15.31 -12.58
CA ILE A 64 -7.44 -15.29 -11.52
C ILE A 64 -7.85 -14.23 -10.50
N THR A 65 -7.88 -14.59 -9.23
CA THR A 65 -8.01 -13.64 -8.14
C THR A 65 -6.62 -13.25 -7.65
N VAL A 66 -6.37 -11.95 -7.60
CA VAL A 66 -5.21 -11.36 -6.92
C VAL A 66 -5.64 -11.00 -5.51
N TRP A 67 -4.82 -11.37 -4.52
CA TRP A 67 -5.00 -11.00 -3.12
C TRP A 67 -3.70 -10.44 -2.57
N ALA A 68 -3.66 -9.13 -2.36
CA ALA A 68 -2.54 -8.43 -1.72
C ALA A 68 -2.91 -8.08 -0.28
N SER A 69 -2.22 -8.66 0.69
CA SER A 69 -2.37 -8.39 2.11
C SER A 69 -1.17 -7.59 2.62
N PHE A 70 -1.41 -6.42 3.17
CA PHE A 70 -0.36 -5.56 3.71
C PHE A 70 -0.24 -5.74 5.21
N TYR A 71 0.98 -5.78 5.71
CA TYR A 71 1.25 -6.07 7.11
C TYR A 71 2.55 -5.43 7.58
N GLY A 72 2.84 -5.50 8.87
CA GLY A 72 4.14 -5.06 9.37
C GLY A 72 4.40 -5.45 10.82
N GLU A 73 5.66 -5.43 11.21
CA GLU A 73 6.06 -5.76 12.58
C GLU A 73 5.51 -4.73 13.56
N PRO A 74 4.97 -5.13 14.72
CA PRO A 74 4.39 -4.21 15.67
C PRO A 74 5.46 -3.35 16.35
N THR A 75 5.21 -2.05 16.46
CA THR A 75 5.76 -1.19 17.52
C THR A 75 5.21 -1.65 18.88
N ARG A 76 5.75 -1.11 19.98
CA ARG A 76 5.22 -1.39 21.32
C ARG A 76 3.73 -1.00 21.46
N GLU A 77 3.28 0.06 20.81
CA GLU A 77 1.86 0.43 20.80
C GLU A 77 1.02 -0.56 19.97
N GLY A 78 1.61 -1.11 18.91
CA GLY A 78 0.99 -2.04 17.97
C GLY A 78 0.84 -3.47 18.47
N GLU A 79 1.54 -3.89 19.53
CA GLU A 79 1.50 -5.26 20.07
C GLU A 79 0.08 -5.75 20.42
N LYS A 80 -0.82 -4.85 20.82
CA LYS A 80 -2.23 -5.18 21.12
C LYS A 80 -3.14 -5.26 19.88
N HIS A 81 -2.57 -5.01 18.69
CA HIS A 81 -3.26 -4.94 17.40
C HIS A 81 -2.73 -5.98 16.41
N THR A 82 -1.99 -6.98 16.88
CA THR A 82 -1.43 -8.03 16.04
C THR A 82 -2.43 -9.14 15.75
N ASP A 83 -2.28 -9.77 14.59
CA ASP A 83 -2.94 -11.02 14.22
C ASP A 83 -2.31 -12.25 14.91
N GLU A 84 -2.75 -13.44 14.51
CA GLU A 84 -2.26 -14.72 15.03
C GLU A 84 -0.77 -14.98 14.71
N LEU A 85 -0.21 -14.27 13.73
CA LEU A 85 1.20 -14.33 13.36
C LEU A 85 2.05 -13.28 14.09
N GLY A 86 1.42 -12.46 14.95
CA GLY A 86 2.12 -11.38 15.65
C GLY A 86 2.37 -10.15 14.78
N MET A 87 1.69 -10.02 13.64
CA MET A 87 1.85 -8.91 12.69
C MET A 87 0.67 -7.96 12.74
N VAL A 88 0.90 -6.68 12.48
CA VAL A 88 -0.19 -5.69 12.37
C VAL A 88 -0.79 -5.78 10.97
N ASP A 89 -2.09 -6.10 10.87
CA ASP A 89 -2.84 -6.04 9.61
C ASP A 89 -3.07 -4.59 9.17
N LEU A 90 -2.43 -4.22 8.06
CA LEU A 90 -2.54 -2.89 7.48
C LEU A 90 -3.69 -2.78 6.47
N GLY A 91 -4.34 -3.87 6.11
CA GLY A 91 -5.41 -3.92 5.14
C GLY A 91 -5.06 -4.77 3.91
N LYS A 92 -6.02 -4.90 3.02
CA LYS A 92 -5.90 -5.75 1.84
C LYS A 92 -6.57 -5.16 0.62
N GLU A 93 -6.10 -5.61 -0.53
CA GLU A 93 -6.68 -5.35 -1.84
C GLU A 93 -6.89 -6.69 -2.56
N SER A 94 -8.07 -6.86 -3.15
CA SER A 94 -8.36 -8.05 -3.95
C SER A 94 -9.24 -7.68 -5.13
N PHE A 95 -8.93 -8.27 -6.28
CA PHE A 95 -9.66 -8.09 -7.53
C PHE A 95 -9.41 -9.28 -8.47
N GLU A 96 -10.25 -9.38 -9.49
CA GLU A 96 -10.15 -10.41 -10.50
C GLU A 96 -9.43 -9.91 -11.75
N LEU A 97 -8.64 -10.81 -12.34
CA LEU A 97 -7.99 -10.66 -13.62
C LEU A 97 -8.53 -11.70 -14.60
N PRO A 98 -8.55 -11.40 -15.92
CA PRO A 98 -8.72 -12.44 -16.91
C PRO A 98 -7.61 -13.50 -16.75
N GLY A 99 -7.90 -14.75 -17.10
CA GLY A 99 -6.92 -15.85 -17.13
C GLY A 99 -5.92 -15.71 -18.29
N GLN A 100 -5.27 -14.56 -18.41
CA GLN A 100 -4.35 -14.18 -19.48
C GLN A 100 -3.15 -13.40 -18.91
N PRO A 101 -1.97 -13.45 -19.55
CA PRO A 101 -0.81 -12.64 -19.17
C PRO A 101 -1.10 -11.14 -19.23
N GLY A 102 -0.43 -10.34 -18.39
CA GLY A 102 -0.63 -8.90 -18.36
C GLY A 102 0.23 -8.18 -17.33
N VAL A 103 0.07 -6.87 -17.24
CA VAL A 103 0.61 -6.07 -16.14
C VAL A 103 -0.48 -5.93 -15.08
N VAL A 104 -0.12 -6.17 -13.83
CA VAL A 104 -1.01 -6.07 -12.68
C VAL A 104 -0.58 -4.87 -11.85
N HIS A 105 -1.54 -3.99 -11.56
CA HIS A 105 -1.33 -2.83 -10.72
C HIS A 105 -1.97 -3.05 -9.35
N ILE A 106 -1.17 -3.01 -8.29
CA ILE A 106 -1.64 -2.97 -6.91
C ILE A 106 -1.70 -1.50 -6.49
N THR A 107 -2.85 -1.06 -6.01
CA THR A 107 -3.05 0.35 -5.64
C THR A 107 -2.61 0.65 -4.22
N GLY A 108 -2.74 -0.33 -3.31
CA GLY A 108 -2.47 -0.15 -1.88
C GLY A 108 -3.42 0.86 -1.19
N LYS A 109 -4.46 1.35 -1.88
CA LYS A 109 -5.31 2.46 -1.43
C LYS A 109 -6.11 2.17 -0.14
N ASN A 110 -6.35 0.89 0.13
CA ASN A 110 -7.08 0.41 1.30
C ASN A 110 -6.14 -0.09 2.40
N ALA A 111 -4.83 0.08 2.21
CA ALA A 111 -3.81 -0.35 3.15
C ALA A 111 -3.16 0.85 3.86
N GLY A 112 -2.78 0.64 5.11
CA GLY A 112 -2.09 1.62 5.94
C GLY A 112 -3.01 2.57 6.69
N GLY A 113 -2.84 3.88 6.46
CA GLY A 113 -3.53 4.95 7.18
C GLY A 113 -3.09 5.03 8.65
N MET A 114 -4.06 5.22 9.57
CA MET A 114 -3.77 5.36 11.01
C MET A 114 -3.05 4.14 11.62
N ARG A 115 -3.13 2.97 10.97
CA ARG A 115 -2.46 1.75 11.45
C ARG A 115 -0.95 1.76 11.21
N LEU A 116 -0.44 2.61 10.32
CA LEU A 116 0.99 2.72 10.05
C LEU A 116 1.79 3.15 11.29
N LYS A 117 1.17 3.91 12.21
CA LYS A 117 1.82 4.26 13.49
C LYS A 117 2.10 3.04 14.39
N TRP A 118 1.40 1.92 14.15
CA TRP A 118 1.57 0.69 14.91
C TRP A 118 2.66 -0.19 14.34
N VAL A 119 3.22 0.11 13.16
CA VAL A 119 4.22 -0.70 12.49
C VAL A 119 5.62 -0.11 12.62
N LYS A 120 6.61 -0.98 12.84
CA LYS A 120 8.03 -0.65 12.78
C LYS A 120 8.49 -0.65 11.33
N GLY A 121 9.32 0.33 10.97
CA GLY A 121 9.96 0.34 9.66
C GLY A 121 8.97 0.46 8.51
N GLN A 122 9.28 -0.21 7.39
CA GLN A 122 8.46 -0.19 6.19
C GLN A 122 7.42 -1.31 6.22
N PRO A 123 6.18 -1.05 5.74
CA PRO A 123 5.18 -2.09 5.52
C PRO A 123 5.66 -3.17 4.54
N SER A 124 5.20 -4.38 4.78
CA SER A 124 5.32 -5.52 3.88
C SER A 124 4.00 -5.82 3.19
N VAL A 125 4.08 -6.59 2.10
CA VAL A 125 2.94 -7.11 1.35
C VAL A 125 3.16 -8.59 1.07
N ASN A 126 2.08 -9.37 1.15
CA ASN A 126 2.01 -10.74 0.68
C ASN A 126 0.95 -10.81 -0.44
N VAL A 127 1.36 -11.16 -1.66
CA VAL A 127 0.51 -11.22 -2.85
C VAL A 127 0.32 -12.68 -3.28
N ASN A 128 -0.90 -13.19 -3.14
CA ASN A 128 -1.29 -14.51 -3.64
C ASN A 128 -2.12 -14.38 -4.92
N LEU A 129 -1.87 -15.29 -5.85
CA LEU A 129 -2.67 -15.46 -7.05
C LEU A 129 -3.22 -16.89 -7.06
N TYR A 130 -4.53 -17.01 -7.25
CA TYR A 130 -5.24 -18.29 -7.30
C TYR A 130 -6.42 -18.20 -8.26
N THR A 131 -6.97 -19.32 -8.70
CA THR A 131 -8.19 -19.28 -9.52
C THR A 131 -9.37 -18.71 -8.74
N SER A 132 -10.21 -17.92 -9.40
CA SER A 132 -11.38 -17.29 -8.78
C SER A 132 -12.47 -18.28 -8.38
N ARG A 133 -12.30 -19.57 -8.72
CA ARG A 133 -13.21 -20.68 -8.40
C ARG A 133 -14.62 -20.47 -8.94
N LYS A 134 -14.73 -19.92 -10.16
CA LYS A 134 -16.01 -19.73 -10.85
C LYS A 134 -16.55 -21.02 -11.44
N SER A 135 -15.65 -21.91 -11.86
CA SER A 135 -15.99 -23.17 -12.54
C SER A 135 -15.75 -24.41 -11.70
N SER A 136 -14.95 -24.29 -10.65
CA SER A 136 -14.56 -25.37 -9.73
C SER A 136 -14.18 -24.78 -8.38
N ASP A 137 -14.44 -25.51 -7.30
CA ASP A 137 -13.98 -25.13 -5.96
C ASP A 137 -12.46 -25.29 -5.79
N GLU A 138 -11.77 -25.92 -6.74
CA GLU A 138 -10.33 -26.18 -6.67
C GLU A 138 -9.51 -25.00 -7.19
N ASN A 139 -8.35 -24.79 -6.56
CA ASN A 139 -7.32 -23.96 -7.16
C ASN A 139 -6.68 -24.72 -8.34
N LEU A 140 -6.59 -24.11 -9.52
CA LEU A 140 -6.01 -24.78 -10.70
C LEU A 140 -4.56 -24.39 -10.97
N ILE A 141 -4.10 -23.26 -10.43
CA ILE A 141 -2.79 -22.68 -10.74
C ILE A 141 -1.94 -22.53 -9.49
N GLU A 142 -0.65 -22.67 -9.66
CA GLU A 142 0.35 -22.27 -8.67
C GLU A 142 1.18 -21.15 -9.28
N CYS A 143 1.54 -20.16 -8.47
CA CYS A 143 2.22 -18.96 -8.92
C CYS A 143 3.43 -18.67 -8.04
N ASP A 144 4.39 -17.93 -8.60
CA ASP A 144 5.39 -17.23 -7.78
C ASP A 144 4.67 -16.35 -6.73
N LEU A 145 5.29 -16.22 -5.57
CA LEU A 145 4.82 -15.43 -4.43
C LEU A 145 5.57 -14.10 -4.37
N ILE A 146 4.88 -13.00 -4.05
CA ILE A 146 5.53 -11.76 -3.59
C ILE A 146 5.26 -11.69 -2.09
N ASP A 147 6.33 -11.69 -1.28
CA ASP A 147 6.25 -11.56 0.16
C ASP A 147 7.47 -10.82 0.74
N GLY A 148 7.26 -9.56 1.11
CA GLY A 148 8.31 -8.73 1.67
C GLY A 148 7.98 -7.24 1.72
N GLU A 149 8.98 -6.43 2.07
CA GLU A 149 8.82 -4.98 2.25
C GLU A 149 8.46 -4.31 0.91
N VAL A 150 7.43 -3.46 0.92
CA VAL A 150 6.91 -2.85 -0.31
C VAL A 150 7.95 -2.01 -1.05
N ASN A 151 8.88 -1.37 -0.34
CA ASN A 151 9.98 -0.62 -0.97
C ASN A 151 10.94 -1.53 -1.77
N LYS A 152 11.08 -2.82 -1.40
CA LYS A 152 11.90 -3.81 -2.12
C LYS A 152 11.14 -4.31 -3.34
N VAL A 153 9.84 -4.57 -3.21
CA VAL A 153 8.93 -4.86 -4.34
C VAL A 153 9.01 -3.74 -5.39
N GLN A 154 8.99 -2.48 -4.94
CA GLN A 154 9.04 -1.30 -5.81
C GLN A 154 10.40 -1.06 -6.46
N ALA A 155 11.49 -1.63 -5.93
CA ALA A 155 12.83 -1.34 -6.39
C ALA A 155 13.17 -2.01 -7.73
N GLU A 156 12.54 -3.14 -8.04
CA GLU A 156 12.84 -3.93 -9.24
C GLU A 156 11.57 -4.45 -9.92
N PRO A 157 11.53 -4.52 -11.26
CA PRO A 157 10.41 -5.13 -11.97
C PRO A 157 10.29 -6.62 -11.65
N ILE A 158 9.18 -7.01 -11.00
CA ILE A 158 8.88 -8.41 -10.71
C ILE A 158 8.06 -9.04 -11.84
N THR A 159 8.41 -10.28 -12.20
CA THR A 159 7.58 -11.14 -13.05
C THR A 159 7.12 -12.34 -12.26
N VAL A 160 5.82 -12.41 -11.97
CA VAL A 160 5.13 -13.54 -11.36
C VAL A 160 4.75 -14.52 -12.46
N ASN A 161 5.29 -15.72 -12.39
CA ASN A 161 4.95 -16.81 -13.28
C ASN A 161 3.91 -17.70 -12.60
N CYS A 162 2.79 -17.95 -13.29
CA CYS A 162 1.83 -18.95 -12.88
C CYS A 162 1.86 -20.17 -13.81
N PHE A 163 1.74 -21.34 -13.24
CA PHE A 163 1.74 -22.63 -13.91
C PHE A 163 0.56 -23.47 -13.44
N LEU A 164 0.24 -24.51 -14.20
CA LEU A 164 -0.81 -25.45 -13.85
C LEU A 164 -0.31 -26.32 -12.70
N ILE A 165 -1.12 -26.50 -11.66
CA ILE A 165 -0.79 -27.42 -10.57
C ILE A 165 -0.56 -28.82 -11.14
N GLY A 166 0.57 -29.43 -10.78
CA GLY A 166 1.03 -30.72 -11.32
C GLY A 166 2.00 -30.60 -12.51
N GLU A 167 2.37 -29.39 -12.93
CA GLU A 167 3.56 -29.20 -13.76
C GLU A 167 4.85 -29.34 -12.95
N HIS A 168 5.94 -29.76 -13.59
CA HIS A 168 7.28 -29.81 -12.99
C HIS A 168 7.98 -28.44 -13.06
N LEU A 169 7.33 -27.43 -12.49
CA LEU A 169 7.85 -26.08 -12.35
C LEU A 169 7.76 -25.70 -10.88
N GLU A 170 8.81 -25.08 -10.36
CA GLU A 170 8.87 -24.65 -8.96
C GLU A 170 8.53 -23.17 -8.87
N SER A 171 7.65 -22.81 -7.94
CA SER A 171 7.35 -21.41 -7.62
C SER A 171 8.54 -20.75 -6.93
N LYS A 172 8.70 -19.45 -7.17
CA LYS A 172 9.71 -18.60 -6.53
C LYS A 172 9.04 -17.61 -5.59
N SER A 173 9.80 -17.12 -4.63
CA SER A 173 9.39 -16.00 -3.77
C SER A 173 10.21 -14.76 -4.07
N PHE A 174 9.53 -13.63 -4.25
CA PHE A 174 10.10 -12.30 -4.41
C PHE A 174 9.89 -11.48 -3.13
N PRO A 175 10.79 -10.54 -2.81
CA PRO A 175 10.56 -9.52 -1.79
C PRO A 175 9.43 -8.56 -2.15
#